data_AF-A0AA38I7W4-F1
#
_entry.id   AF-A0AA38I7W4-F1
#
_cell.length_a   1.000
_cell.length_b   1.000
_cell.length_c   1.000
_cell.angle_alpha   90.00
_cell.angle_beta   90.00
_cell.angle_gamma   90.00
#
_symmetry.space_group_name_H-M   'P 1'
#
loop_
_entity.id
_entity.type
_entity.pdbx_description
1 polymer ?
#
loop_
_entity_poly.entity_id
_entity_poly.type
_entity_poly.pdbx_seq_one_letter_code
_entity_poly.pdbx_strand_id
1 'polypeptide(L)'
;MNGEKYLSSNKLVHLKDGIFLNLTLLRILTLNENLIETIEVAVFTDVPRLISLTFEHNQFDELDNGVLKPLQKLEHIYFDRFELCINALHVKDCYPKGDGISSQEHLLDNPVLRASVWIMAAIGCTGNMIVLLGRLLAPNNNVVHSLYLRNLAMSDLLMGVYLFAIAVADQHYRGVYLLYDGAWRKSFMCNLCGFLCTLSCESSVLILTLVTWDRFVSVTQPLARKQPSPRTAALTLVVLWTLAVAVALAPFSKGYFGNQFYGSNGVCLPLHIHHPYDKGWQYSAVMFMVVNALALIFICYAYLRMIHEIRASGVACRSTRQSQERDKVAQRFGIIVLTDCMCWVPIIVVKLVALAGCSVPKDLYAWLAIFILPINSALNPVLYTLTTTVFKKQVRKIINSCIHKNRRPDPQHSASDSGFSLSFGVFPKGGSTRRILTYRVGLRKSGNEDRKSDILLQGTQSSLTTSKNSWKRPPTAV
;
A
#
# COMPACT_ATOMS: atom_id res chain seq x y z
N MET A 1 -17.33 24.31 54.34
CA MET A 1 -17.54 25.22 53.19
C MET A 1 -16.63 24.74 52.09
N ASN A 2 -17.21 24.44 50.93
CA ASN A 2 -16.81 23.35 50.05
C ASN A 2 -15.41 23.53 49.47
N GLY A 3 -14.59 22.48 49.54
CA GLY A 3 -13.25 22.44 48.93
C GLY A 3 -13.32 22.27 47.42
N GLU A 4 -14.18 23.02 46.74
CA GLU A 4 -14.45 22.86 45.32
C GLU A 4 -14.44 24.24 44.66
N LYS A 5 -13.71 24.36 43.55
CA LYS A 5 -13.65 25.60 42.77
C LYS A 5 -13.83 25.27 41.30
N TYR A 6 -14.91 25.78 40.74
CA TYR A 6 -15.28 25.56 39.35
C TYR A 6 -14.90 26.80 38.53
N LEU A 7 -13.87 26.67 37.69
CA LEU A 7 -13.38 27.74 36.79
C LEU A 7 -13.54 27.35 35.31
N SER A 8 -14.40 26.37 35.04
CA SER A 8 -14.70 25.91 33.69
C SER A 8 -15.40 26.98 32.84
N SER A 9 -15.23 26.93 31.51
CA SER A 9 -15.92 27.82 30.56
C SER A 9 -15.65 29.31 30.76
N ASN A 10 -14.44 29.65 31.22
CA ASN A 10 -13.97 31.03 31.33
C ASN A 10 -13.04 31.38 30.14
N LYS A 11 -12.42 32.56 30.20
CA LYS A 11 -11.44 33.03 29.19
C LYS A 11 -10.04 33.09 29.77
N LEU A 12 -9.69 32.14 30.63
CA LEU A 12 -8.35 32.09 31.24
C LEU A 12 -7.33 31.72 30.17
N VAL A 13 -6.30 32.55 30.00
CA VAL A 13 -5.22 32.33 29.01
C VAL A 13 -3.91 31.93 29.68
N HIS A 14 -3.64 32.50 30.86
CA HIS A 14 -2.40 32.25 31.59
C HIS A 14 -2.71 31.91 33.04
N LEU A 15 -2.15 30.82 33.53
CA LEU A 15 -2.18 30.45 34.94
C LEU A 15 -0.85 30.87 35.59
N LYS A 16 -0.90 31.97 36.34
CA LYS A 16 0.26 32.55 37.02
C LYS A 16 0.39 32.05 38.44
N ASP A 17 1.62 32.05 38.94
CA ASP A 17 1.96 31.75 40.32
C ASP A 17 1.15 32.62 41.29
N GLY A 18 0.64 31.99 42.36
CA GLY A 18 -0.17 32.66 43.38
C GLY A 18 -1.64 32.90 43.03
N ILE A 19 -2.15 32.47 41.86
CA ILE A 19 -3.59 32.59 41.54
C ILE A 19 -4.50 31.78 42.49
N PHE A 20 -3.94 30.75 43.13
CA PHE A 20 -4.62 29.88 44.11
C PHE A 20 -4.11 30.09 45.54
N LEU A 21 -3.56 31.27 45.86
CA LEU A 21 -3.00 31.56 47.17
C LEU A 21 -4.01 31.28 48.30
N ASN A 22 -3.54 30.67 49.38
CA ASN A 22 -4.31 30.30 50.57
C ASN A 22 -5.49 29.34 50.37
N LEU A 23 -5.65 28.70 49.21
CA LEU A 23 -6.72 27.72 48.96
C LEU A 23 -6.37 26.31 49.47
N THR A 24 -5.81 26.22 50.68
CA THR A 24 -5.26 24.98 51.27
C THR A 24 -6.29 23.87 51.51
N LEU A 25 -7.59 24.21 51.54
CA LEU A 25 -8.70 23.25 51.70
C LEU A 25 -9.29 22.77 50.37
N LEU A 26 -8.81 23.28 49.23
CA LEU A 26 -9.31 22.93 47.91
C LEU A 26 -9.01 21.46 47.60
N ARG A 27 -10.02 20.74 47.13
CA ARG A 27 -10.04 19.32 46.75
C ARG A 27 -10.39 19.12 45.29
N ILE A 28 -11.28 19.93 44.72
CA ILE A 28 -11.69 19.83 43.32
C ILE A 28 -11.44 21.17 42.64
N LEU A 29 -10.75 21.15 41.51
CA LEU A 29 -10.50 22.31 40.67
C LEU A 29 -10.84 21.98 39.22
N THR A 30 -11.80 22.69 38.64
CA THR A 30 -12.13 22.53 37.22
C THR A 30 -11.60 23.70 36.40
N LEU A 31 -10.79 23.43 35.38
CA LEU A 31 -10.22 24.43 34.45
C LEU A 31 -10.54 24.12 32.99
N ASN A 32 -11.47 23.18 32.75
CA ASN A 32 -11.85 22.78 31.40
C ASN A 32 -12.55 23.91 30.63
N GLU A 33 -12.53 23.84 29.29
CA GLU A 33 -13.18 24.82 28.39
C GLU A 33 -12.66 26.26 28.63
N ASN A 34 -11.35 26.43 28.68
CA ASN A 34 -10.71 27.74 28.79
C ASN A 34 -9.80 27.97 27.57
N LEU A 35 -8.92 28.98 27.62
CA LEU A 35 -7.97 29.30 26.57
C LEU A 35 -6.54 29.19 27.10
N ILE A 36 -6.28 28.31 28.08
CA ILE A 36 -5.01 28.28 28.80
C ILE A 36 -3.91 27.83 27.84
N GLU A 37 -2.94 28.72 27.61
CA GLU A 37 -1.77 28.48 26.77
C GLU A 37 -0.53 28.21 27.62
N THR A 38 -0.40 28.89 28.77
CA THR A 38 0.80 28.80 29.62
C THR A 38 0.44 28.60 31.09
N ILE A 39 1.16 27.69 31.74
CA ILE A 39 0.98 27.35 33.15
C ILE A 39 2.34 27.49 33.85
N GLU A 40 2.45 28.40 34.81
CA GLU A 40 3.67 28.60 35.59
C GLU A 40 3.88 27.43 36.58
N VAL A 41 5.15 27.10 36.84
CA VAL A 41 5.54 25.85 37.53
C VAL A 41 5.06 25.79 38.98
N ALA A 42 4.94 26.92 39.67
CA ALA A 42 4.58 26.97 41.08
C ALA A 42 3.08 27.27 41.32
N VAL A 43 2.25 27.27 40.27
CA VAL A 43 0.82 27.63 40.35
C VAL A 43 0.03 26.80 41.37
N PHE A 44 0.36 25.51 41.54
CA PHE A 44 -0.37 24.59 42.42
C PHE A 44 0.25 24.41 43.81
N THR A 45 1.24 25.22 44.18
CA THR A 45 1.96 25.09 45.45
C THR A 45 1.04 25.25 46.67
N ASP A 46 0.07 26.17 46.59
CA ASP A 46 -0.83 26.52 47.70
C ASP A 46 -2.10 25.65 47.80
N VAL A 47 -2.22 24.62 46.95
CA VAL A 47 -3.37 23.68 46.92
C VAL A 47 -2.94 22.21 47.13
N PRO A 48 -2.18 21.87 48.18
CA PRO A 48 -1.59 20.54 48.37
C PRO A 48 -2.62 19.42 48.65
N ARG A 49 -3.90 19.77 48.88
CA ARG A 49 -4.99 18.82 49.18
C ARG A 49 -5.88 18.53 47.97
N LEU A 50 -5.51 18.99 46.78
CA LEU A 50 -6.27 18.75 45.56
C LEU A 50 -6.31 17.25 45.24
N ILE A 51 -7.51 16.76 44.93
CA ILE A 51 -7.85 15.36 44.62
C ILE A 51 -8.22 15.21 43.15
N SER A 52 -8.91 16.20 42.57
CA SER A 52 -9.37 16.18 41.17
C SER A 52 -9.04 17.48 40.45
N LEU A 53 -8.49 17.38 39.23
CA LEU A 53 -8.08 18.49 38.37
C LEU A 53 -8.49 18.24 36.92
N THR A 54 -9.22 19.17 36.30
CA THR A 54 -9.61 19.05 34.88
C THR A 54 -8.95 20.13 34.02
N PHE A 55 -8.36 19.73 32.89
CA PHE A 55 -7.70 20.60 31.91
C PHE A 55 -8.25 20.48 30.49
N GLU A 56 -9.25 19.63 30.25
CA GLU A 56 -9.86 19.40 28.93
C GLU A 56 -10.25 20.70 28.22
N HIS A 57 -10.12 20.73 26.90
CA HIS A 57 -10.47 21.86 26.04
C HIS A 57 -9.71 23.14 26.42
N ASN A 58 -8.38 23.07 26.40
CA ASN A 58 -7.46 24.21 26.53
C ASN A 58 -6.46 24.25 25.35
N GLN A 59 -5.51 25.19 25.36
CA GLN A 59 -4.62 25.46 24.21
C GLN A 59 -3.15 25.11 24.46
N PHE A 60 -2.79 24.60 25.64
CA PHE A 60 -1.42 24.21 25.94
C PHE A 60 -1.10 22.85 25.30
N ASP A 61 0.06 22.75 24.64
CA ASP A 61 0.49 21.52 23.97
C ASP A 61 1.35 20.62 24.85
N GLU A 62 2.16 21.22 25.72
CA GLU A 62 3.08 20.55 26.62
C GLU A 62 2.89 21.11 28.04
N LEU A 63 3.15 20.27 29.05
CA LEU A 63 3.09 20.64 30.46
C LEU A 63 4.47 20.39 31.07
N ASP A 64 4.97 21.34 31.85
CA ASP A 64 6.24 21.16 32.55
C ASP A 64 6.11 20.11 33.66
N ASN A 65 7.09 19.20 33.74
CA ASN A 65 7.13 18.11 34.72
C ASN A 65 7.04 18.60 36.17
N GLY A 66 7.37 19.86 36.46
CA GLY A 66 7.32 20.48 37.78
C GLY A 66 5.92 20.90 38.23
N VAL A 67 5.02 21.22 37.30
CA VAL A 67 3.71 21.83 37.59
C VAL A 67 2.86 20.96 38.52
N LEU A 68 2.87 19.65 38.33
CA LEU A 68 2.04 18.70 39.09
C LEU A 68 2.74 18.07 40.29
N LYS A 69 4.05 18.32 40.49
CA LYS A 69 4.82 17.76 41.61
C LYS A 69 4.27 18.14 43.00
N PRO A 70 3.77 19.37 43.23
CA PRO A 70 3.22 19.74 44.54
C PRO A 70 1.95 18.94 44.91
N LEU A 71 1.25 18.39 43.92
CA LEU A 71 -0.06 17.77 44.08
C LEU A 71 0.05 16.28 44.45
N GLN A 72 0.57 15.99 45.64
CA GLN A 72 0.82 14.62 46.13
C GLN A 72 -0.47 13.83 46.47
N LYS A 73 -1.60 14.54 46.66
CA LYS A 73 -2.91 13.93 46.96
C LYS A 73 -3.84 13.82 45.74
N LEU A 74 -3.34 14.15 44.56
CA LEU A 74 -4.12 14.13 43.34
C LEU A 74 -4.41 12.68 42.94
N GLU A 75 -5.69 12.33 42.84
CA GLU A 75 -6.14 10.99 42.46
C GLU A 75 -6.63 10.97 41.01
N HIS A 76 -7.27 12.07 40.55
CA HIS A 76 -7.89 12.17 39.24
C HIS A 76 -7.38 13.39 38.46
N ILE A 77 -6.98 13.17 37.20
CA ILE A 77 -6.63 14.24 36.28
C ILE A 77 -7.16 13.97 34.88
N TYR A 78 -7.67 15.01 34.21
CA TYR A 78 -8.31 14.93 32.90
C TYR A 78 -7.66 15.90 31.92
N PHE A 79 -7.15 15.37 30.81
CA PHE A 79 -6.52 16.09 29.69
C PHE A 79 -7.28 15.83 28.38
N ASP A 80 -6.95 16.56 27.31
CA ASP A 80 -7.44 16.23 25.95
C ASP A 80 -6.69 15.05 25.31
N ARG A 81 -5.43 14.85 25.71
CA ARG A 81 -4.47 13.93 25.09
C ARG A 81 -3.84 13.02 26.14
N PHE A 82 -3.74 11.72 25.85
CA PHE A 82 -3.23 10.74 26.83
C PHE A 82 -1.73 10.89 27.06
N GLU A 83 -0.96 11.41 26.10
CA GLU A 83 0.48 11.64 26.24
C GLU A 83 0.83 12.63 27.35
N LEU A 84 -0.08 13.55 27.71
CA LEU A 84 0.11 14.49 28.80
C LEU A 84 0.15 13.81 30.18
N CYS A 85 -0.37 12.58 30.28
CA CYS A 85 -0.30 11.77 31.49
C CYS A 85 1.13 11.41 31.90
N ILE A 86 2.13 11.58 31.03
CA ILE A 86 3.55 11.45 31.40
C ILE A 86 3.96 12.43 32.51
N ASN A 87 3.27 13.57 32.63
CA ASN A 87 3.50 14.56 33.67
C ASN A 87 2.83 14.22 35.01
N ALA A 88 2.01 13.17 35.03
CA ALA A 88 1.13 12.79 36.13
C ALA A 88 1.30 11.31 36.52
N LEU A 89 2.51 10.75 36.40
CA LEU A 89 2.77 9.33 36.69
C LEU A 89 2.49 8.93 38.15
N HIS A 90 2.50 9.89 39.08
CA HIS A 90 2.13 9.66 40.49
C HIS A 90 0.61 9.64 40.73
N VAL A 91 -0.18 10.06 39.73
CA VAL A 91 -1.64 10.14 39.82
C VAL A 91 -2.25 8.80 39.43
N LYS A 92 -3.16 8.30 40.26
CA LYS A 92 -3.81 6.99 40.07
C LYS A 92 -4.61 6.92 38.76
N ASP A 93 -5.43 7.93 38.51
CA ASP A 93 -6.38 7.95 37.40
C ASP A 93 -6.16 9.17 36.49
N CYS A 94 -5.31 9.00 35.48
CA CYS A 94 -5.15 9.97 34.39
C CYS A 94 -5.98 9.59 33.15
N TYR A 95 -6.74 10.55 32.63
CA TYR A 95 -7.57 10.43 31.43
C TYR A 95 -7.16 11.45 30.35
N PRO A 96 -7.34 11.11 29.05
CA PRO A 96 -7.86 9.84 28.54
C PRO A 96 -6.83 8.71 28.64
N LYS A 97 -7.31 7.46 28.60
CA LYS A 97 -6.45 6.27 28.60
C LYS A 97 -5.81 5.97 27.24
N GLY A 98 -6.26 6.64 26.17
CA GLY A 98 -5.78 6.44 24.80
C GLY A 98 -6.51 7.29 23.76
N ASP A 99 -6.10 7.13 22.50
CA ASP A 99 -6.63 7.82 21.31
C ASP A 99 -7.42 6.88 20.36
N GLY A 100 -7.69 5.64 20.80
CA GLY A 100 -8.37 4.57 20.05
C GLY A 100 -7.47 3.72 19.18
N ILE A 101 -6.25 4.19 18.88
CA ILE A 101 -5.19 3.36 18.31
C ILE A 101 -4.25 2.91 19.43
N SER A 102 -3.72 3.88 20.16
CA SER A 102 -2.72 3.76 21.21
C SER A 102 -3.35 4.01 22.57
N SER A 103 -2.77 3.40 23.59
CA SER A 103 -3.09 3.60 24.99
C SER A 103 -1.84 3.97 25.79
N GLN A 104 -2.01 4.26 27.07
CA GLN A 104 -0.88 4.52 27.98
C GLN A 104 0.11 3.34 28.04
N GLU A 105 -0.34 2.10 27.81
CA GLU A 105 0.51 0.91 27.88
C GLU A 105 0.98 0.44 26.50
N HIS A 106 0.21 0.67 25.45
CA HIS A 106 0.42 -0.01 24.16
C HIS A 106 0.32 0.93 22.97
N LEU A 107 1.19 0.73 21.96
CA LEU A 107 1.12 1.47 20.69
C LEU A 107 -0.15 1.10 19.92
N LEU A 108 -0.48 -0.19 19.83
CA LEU A 108 -1.78 -0.67 19.38
C LEU A 108 -2.52 -1.26 20.57
N ASP A 109 -3.59 -0.64 21.06
CA ASP A 109 -4.30 -1.12 22.24
C ASP A 109 -5.13 -2.38 21.95
N ASN A 110 -5.79 -2.40 20.79
CA ASN A 110 -6.70 -3.48 20.43
C ASN A 110 -5.95 -4.74 19.94
N PRO A 111 -6.15 -5.91 20.58
CA PRO A 111 -5.47 -7.15 20.18
C PRO A 111 -5.81 -7.62 18.76
N VAL A 112 -7.00 -7.29 18.26
CA VAL A 112 -7.41 -7.61 16.87
C VAL A 112 -6.61 -6.76 15.89
N LEU A 113 -6.38 -5.48 16.18
CA LEU A 113 -5.54 -4.62 15.34
C LEU A 113 -4.08 -5.10 15.33
N ARG A 114 -3.56 -5.56 16.48
CA ARG A 114 -2.22 -6.18 16.57
C ARG A 114 -2.10 -7.42 15.68
N ALA A 115 -3.08 -8.33 15.74
CA ALA A 115 -3.07 -9.50 14.87
C ALA A 115 -3.19 -9.09 13.39
N SER A 116 -4.06 -8.11 13.09
CA SER A 116 -4.30 -7.63 11.75
C SER A 116 -3.06 -7.00 11.11
N VAL A 117 -2.30 -6.17 11.84
CA VAL A 117 -1.09 -5.53 11.28
C VAL A 117 -0.05 -6.56 10.85
N TRP A 118 0.15 -7.63 11.63
CA TRP A 118 1.04 -8.73 11.28
C TRP A 118 0.57 -9.50 10.04
N ILE A 119 -0.74 -9.80 9.95
CA ILE A 119 -1.33 -10.50 8.80
C ILE A 119 -1.20 -9.65 7.54
N MET A 120 -1.56 -8.37 7.62
CA MET A 120 -1.51 -7.44 6.48
C MET A 120 -0.08 -7.20 6.02
N ALA A 121 0.87 -7.05 6.94
CA ALA A 121 2.30 -6.96 6.62
C ALA A 121 2.78 -8.24 5.90
N ALA A 122 2.42 -9.42 6.41
CA ALA A 122 2.81 -10.69 5.80
C ALA A 122 2.24 -10.86 4.38
N ILE A 123 0.94 -10.61 4.18
CA ILE A 123 0.28 -10.71 2.87
C ILE A 123 0.85 -9.66 1.91
N GLY A 124 0.97 -8.40 2.35
CA GLY A 124 1.52 -7.31 1.56
C GLY A 124 2.94 -7.58 1.09
N CYS A 125 3.83 -8.02 1.99
CA CYS A 125 5.21 -8.34 1.64
C CYS A 125 5.31 -9.57 0.74
N THR A 126 4.75 -10.70 1.16
CA THR A 126 4.92 -11.96 0.43
C THR A 126 4.19 -11.95 -0.90
N GLY A 127 2.95 -11.45 -0.94
CA GLY A 127 2.14 -11.38 -2.14
C GLY A 127 2.78 -10.51 -3.22
N ASN A 128 3.20 -9.29 -2.86
CA ASN A 128 3.83 -8.38 -3.82
C ASN A 128 5.22 -8.87 -4.26
N MET A 129 6.00 -9.49 -3.36
CA MET A 129 7.28 -10.11 -3.73
C MET A 129 7.11 -11.24 -4.75
N ILE A 130 6.11 -12.11 -4.56
CA ILE A 130 5.81 -13.19 -5.51
C ILE A 130 5.43 -12.62 -6.88
N VAL A 131 4.64 -11.54 -6.91
CA VAL A 131 4.26 -10.87 -8.17
C VAL A 131 5.49 -10.28 -8.87
N LEU A 132 6.35 -9.59 -8.12
CA LEU A 132 7.55 -8.97 -8.67
C LEU A 132 8.49 -10.02 -9.27
N LEU A 133 8.83 -11.06 -8.49
CA LEU A 133 9.71 -12.15 -8.93
C LEU A 133 9.10 -12.93 -10.10
N GLY A 134 7.81 -13.27 -10.01
CA GLY A 134 7.11 -14.00 -11.06
C GLY A 134 7.12 -13.25 -12.40
N ARG A 135 6.90 -11.93 -12.36
CA ARG A 135 6.92 -11.08 -13.57
C ARG A 135 8.33 -10.86 -14.11
N LEU A 136 9.38 -10.90 -13.27
CA LEU A 136 10.78 -10.78 -13.69
C LEU A 136 11.27 -12.05 -14.39
N LEU A 137 10.90 -13.23 -13.88
CA LEU A 137 11.34 -14.53 -14.40
C LEU A 137 10.52 -15.02 -15.60
N ALA A 138 9.25 -14.63 -15.69
CA ALA A 138 8.38 -15.08 -16.77
C ALA A 138 8.64 -14.32 -18.09
N PRO A 139 8.74 -15.03 -19.24
CA PRO A 139 8.68 -14.39 -20.53
C PRO A 139 7.30 -13.72 -20.70
N ASN A 140 7.28 -12.41 -20.94
CA ASN A 140 6.07 -11.62 -21.03
C ASN A 140 5.79 -11.19 -22.47
N ASN A 141 4.58 -11.49 -22.96
CA ASN A 141 4.15 -11.07 -24.29
C ASN A 141 3.87 -9.56 -24.41
N ASN A 142 3.61 -8.88 -23.28
CA ASN A 142 3.42 -7.43 -23.24
C ASN A 142 4.34 -6.82 -22.18
N VAL A 143 5.48 -6.30 -22.63
CA VAL A 143 6.55 -5.75 -21.78
C VAL A 143 6.05 -4.52 -21.00
N VAL A 144 5.27 -3.64 -21.64
CA VAL A 144 4.78 -2.42 -21.01
C VAL A 144 3.78 -2.72 -19.90
N HIS A 145 2.79 -3.57 -20.16
CA HIS A 145 1.84 -3.96 -19.12
C HIS A 145 2.52 -4.68 -17.96
N SER A 146 3.52 -5.54 -18.26
CA SER A 146 4.32 -6.14 -17.19
C SER A 146 5.12 -5.10 -16.40
N LEU A 147 5.61 -4.03 -17.04
CA LEU A 147 6.35 -2.97 -16.37
C LEU A 147 5.46 -2.22 -15.37
N TYR A 148 4.23 -1.87 -15.76
CA TYR A 148 3.26 -1.21 -14.86
C TYR A 148 2.95 -2.07 -13.64
N LEU A 149 2.67 -3.36 -13.84
CA LEU A 149 2.33 -4.26 -12.72
C LEU A 149 3.52 -4.53 -11.79
N ARG A 150 4.76 -4.51 -12.29
CA ARG A 150 5.96 -4.61 -11.44
C ARG A 150 6.11 -3.36 -10.56
N ASN A 151 5.85 -2.18 -11.11
CA ASN A 151 5.92 -0.93 -10.35
C ASN A 151 4.78 -0.83 -9.34
N LEU A 152 3.57 -1.29 -9.68
CA LEU A 152 2.47 -1.38 -8.72
C LEU A 152 2.82 -2.32 -7.56
N ALA A 153 3.35 -3.51 -7.84
CA ALA A 153 3.79 -4.45 -6.81
C ALA A 153 4.95 -3.87 -5.97
N MET A 154 5.85 -3.09 -6.56
CA MET A 154 6.91 -2.40 -5.83
C MET A 154 6.32 -1.35 -4.88
N SER A 155 5.34 -0.57 -5.33
CA SER A 155 4.64 0.39 -4.47
C SER A 155 3.93 -0.30 -3.30
N ASP A 156 3.12 -1.34 -3.57
CA ASP A 156 2.36 -2.05 -2.54
C ASP A 156 3.26 -2.83 -1.57
N LEU A 157 4.45 -3.25 -1.99
CA LEU A 157 5.46 -3.81 -1.11
C LEU A 157 5.94 -2.80 -0.05
N LEU A 158 6.05 -1.51 -0.40
CA LEU A 158 6.43 -0.46 0.56
C LEU A 158 5.39 -0.32 1.68
N MET A 159 4.09 -0.45 1.37
CA MET A 159 3.03 -0.51 2.40
C MET A 159 3.24 -1.70 3.34
N GLY A 160 3.57 -2.88 2.80
CA GLY A 160 3.88 -4.07 3.60
C GLY A 160 5.07 -3.87 4.54
N VAL A 161 6.14 -3.22 4.05
CA VAL A 161 7.34 -2.88 4.85
C VAL A 161 6.99 -1.87 5.96
N TYR A 162 6.19 -0.86 5.64
CA TYR A 162 5.67 0.10 6.63
C TYR A 162 4.89 -0.62 7.74
N LEU A 163 3.91 -1.48 7.40
CA LEU A 163 3.14 -2.20 8.40
C LEU A 163 4.00 -3.13 9.24
N PHE A 164 4.99 -3.77 8.64
CA PHE A 164 5.95 -4.58 9.38
C PHE A 164 6.72 -3.75 10.41
N ALA A 165 7.16 -2.54 10.04
CA ALA A 165 7.84 -1.63 10.96
C ALA A 165 6.92 -1.20 12.13
N ILE A 166 5.65 -0.91 11.87
CA ILE A 166 4.66 -0.62 12.91
C ILE A 166 4.43 -1.84 13.82
N ALA A 167 4.33 -3.03 13.27
CA ALA A 167 4.15 -4.26 14.05
C ALA A 167 5.35 -4.55 14.98
N VAL A 168 6.57 -4.26 14.51
CA VAL A 168 7.79 -4.36 15.33
C VAL A 168 7.80 -3.27 16.41
N ALA A 169 7.41 -2.04 16.09
CA ALA A 169 7.32 -0.95 17.07
C ALA A 169 6.29 -1.26 18.17
N ASP A 170 5.11 -1.78 17.81
CA ASP A 170 4.10 -2.22 18.80
C ASP A 170 4.65 -3.29 19.75
N GLN A 171 5.38 -4.28 19.20
CA GLN A 171 6.01 -5.31 20.01
C GLN A 171 7.09 -4.72 20.95
N HIS A 172 7.85 -3.74 20.48
CA HIS A 172 8.96 -3.14 21.24
C HIS A 172 8.47 -2.30 22.43
N TYR A 173 7.43 -1.50 22.25
CA TYR A 173 6.93 -0.58 23.27
C TYR A 173 5.80 -1.15 24.15
N ARG A 174 5.55 -2.47 24.07
CA ARG A 174 4.42 -3.08 24.76
C ARG A 174 4.54 -2.98 26.29
N GLY A 175 3.49 -2.43 26.91
CA GLY A 175 3.36 -2.29 28.36
C GLY A 175 3.98 -1.00 28.91
N VAL A 176 4.71 -0.24 28.07
CA VAL A 176 5.48 0.94 28.48
C VAL A 176 5.35 2.10 27.49
N TYR A 177 4.36 2.07 26.60
CA TYR A 177 4.28 3.00 25.47
C TYR A 177 4.27 4.48 25.87
N LEU A 178 3.55 4.88 26.93
CA LEU A 178 3.47 6.27 27.38
C LEU A 178 4.85 6.91 27.62
N LEU A 179 5.82 6.16 28.15
CA LEU A 179 7.16 6.65 28.44
C LEU A 179 7.97 6.93 27.16
N TYR A 180 7.63 6.25 26.06
CA TYR A 180 8.33 6.30 24.79
C TYR A 180 7.54 6.98 23.67
N ASP A 181 6.27 7.36 23.88
CA ASP A 181 5.40 7.97 22.86
C ASP A 181 6.08 9.15 22.15
N GLY A 182 6.55 10.13 22.93
CA GLY A 182 7.22 11.31 22.40
C GLY A 182 8.52 10.98 21.66
N ALA A 183 9.30 10.03 22.17
CA ALA A 183 10.54 9.58 21.54
C ALA A 183 10.27 8.85 20.21
N TRP A 184 9.23 8.01 20.17
CA TRP A 184 8.81 7.27 18.99
C TRP A 184 8.26 8.22 17.91
N ARG A 185 7.26 9.04 18.23
CA ARG A 185 6.59 9.95 17.27
C ARG A 185 7.54 11.00 16.70
N LYS A 186 8.52 11.48 17.47
CA LYS A 186 9.55 12.43 17.01
C LYS A 186 10.75 11.74 16.33
N SER A 187 10.81 10.41 16.33
CA SER A 187 11.97 9.66 15.80
C SER A 187 12.10 9.74 14.28
N PHE A 188 13.32 9.51 13.78
CA PHE A 188 13.56 9.28 12.36
C PHE A 188 12.82 8.05 11.83
N MET A 189 12.69 6.99 12.64
CA MET A 189 11.98 5.76 12.24
C MET A 189 10.50 6.01 11.97
N CYS A 190 9.81 6.77 12.83
CA CYS A 190 8.41 7.11 12.60
C CYS A 190 8.24 8.00 11.37
N ASN A 191 9.12 8.98 11.15
CA ASN A 191 9.12 9.78 9.93
C ASN A 191 9.37 8.94 8.67
N LEU A 192 10.26 7.94 8.75
CA LEU A 192 10.48 6.99 7.65
C LEU A 192 9.26 6.11 7.40
N CYS A 193 8.55 5.65 8.45
CA CYS A 193 7.29 4.93 8.32
C CYS A 193 6.23 5.78 7.59
N GLY A 194 6.05 7.03 8.00
CA GLY A 194 5.11 7.94 7.35
C GLY A 194 5.49 8.26 5.89
N PHE A 195 6.78 8.42 5.61
CA PHE A 195 7.30 8.53 4.24
C PHE A 195 6.97 7.30 3.40
N LEU A 196 7.24 6.08 3.89
CA LEU A 196 6.97 4.83 3.18
C LEU A 196 5.48 4.64 2.92
N CYS A 197 4.63 4.92 3.91
CA CYS A 197 3.19 4.86 3.78
C CYS A 197 2.69 5.84 2.70
N THR A 198 3.12 7.11 2.76
CA THR A 198 2.74 8.14 1.78
C THR A 198 3.22 7.79 0.38
N LEU A 199 4.49 7.40 0.25
CA LEU A 199 5.08 7.02 -1.04
C LEU A 199 4.32 5.84 -1.66
N SER A 200 3.99 4.83 -0.86
CA SER A 200 3.21 3.68 -1.31
C SER A 200 1.80 4.07 -1.76
N CYS A 201 1.05 4.81 -0.94
CA CYS A 201 -0.29 5.25 -1.30
C CYS A 201 -0.31 6.07 -2.59
N GLU A 202 0.53 7.11 -2.66
CA GLU A 202 0.54 8.04 -3.79
C GLU A 202 1.05 7.41 -5.07
N SER A 203 2.14 6.64 -5.01
CA SER A 203 2.64 5.96 -6.21
C SER A 203 1.68 4.86 -6.68
N SER A 204 1.04 4.11 -5.79
CA SER A 204 0.00 3.13 -6.18
C SER A 204 -1.16 3.79 -6.91
N VAL A 205 -1.70 4.90 -6.39
CA VAL A 205 -2.85 5.62 -7.01
C VAL A 205 -2.48 6.18 -8.39
N LEU A 206 -1.30 6.78 -8.52
CA LEU A 206 -0.80 7.29 -9.80
C LEU A 206 -0.59 6.16 -10.83
N ILE A 207 -0.01 5.02 -10.40
CA ILE A 207 0.21 3.86 -11.26
C ILE A 207 -1.11 3.19 -11.63
N LEU A 208 -2.06 3.06 -10.71
CA LEU A 208 -3.41 2.54 -10.98
C LEU A 208 -4.16 3.41 -11.99
N THR A 209 -4.04 4.73 -11.86
CA THR A 209 -4.58 5.69 -12.83
C THR A 209 -3.95 5.49 -14.21
N LEU A 210 -2.62 5.32 -14.29
CA LEU A 210 -1.91 5.03 -15.54
C LEU A 210 -2.33 3.70 -16.16
N VAL A 211 -2.44 2.64 -15.36
CA VAL A 211 -2.93 1.33 -15.80
C VAL A 211 -4.36 1.45 -16.33
N THR A 212 -5.21 2.21 -15.65
CA THR A 212 -6.60 2.43 -16.06
C THR A 212 -6.67 3.23 -17.36
N TRP A 213 -5.85 4.27 -17.52
CA TRP A 213 -5.73 5.03 -18.76
C TRP A 213 -5.25 4.15 -19.93
N ASP A 214 -4.21 3.34 -19.72
CA ASP A 214 -3.71 2.39 -20.72
C ASP A 214 -4.84 1.47 -21.21
N ARG A 215 -5.65 0.96 -20.28
CA ARG A 215 -6.78 0.08 -20.60
C ARG A 215 -7.93 0.81 -21.27
N PHE A 216 -8.27 1.98 -20.77
CA PHE A 216 -9.32 2.83 -21.32
C PHE A 216 -9.07 3.13 -22.80
N VAL A 217 -7.87 3.59 -23.17
CA VAL A 217 -7.54 3.90 -24.57
C VAL A 217 -7.49 2.62 -25.41
N SER A 218 -6.97 1.50 -24.87
CA SER A 218 -6.96 0.20 -25.57
C SER A 218 -8.35 -0.30 -25.94
N VAL A 219 -9.33 -0.08 -25.07
CA VAL A 219 -10.70 -0.58 -25.25
C VAL A 219 -11.52 0.37 -26.11
N THR A 220 -11.42 1.68 -25.89
CA THR A 220 -12.22 2.68 -26.60
C THR A 220 -11.70 3.01 -28.00
N GLN A 221 -10.39 2.85 -28.26
CA GLN A 221 -9.76 3.21 -29.53
C GLN A 221 -8.86 2.09 -30.09
N PRO A 222 -9.37 0.87 -30.32
CA PRO A 222 -8.55 -0.29 -30.65
C PRO A 222 -7.76 -0.16 -31.97
N LEU A 223 -8.28 0.59 -32.95
CA LEU A 223 -7.68 0.74 -34.28
C LEU A 223 -6.79 1.98 -34.42
N ALA A 224 -7.03 3.02 -33.62
CA ALA A 224 -6.25 4.26 -33.65
C ALA A 224 -5.07 4.23 -32.66
N ARG A 225 -5.11 3.36 -31.65
CA ARG A 225 -4.09 3.31 -30.60
C ARG A 225 -2.77 2.76 -31.10
N LYS A 226 -1.71 3.58 -31.03
CA LYS A 226 -0.33 3.10 -31.06
C LYS A 226 0.07 2.64 -29.65
N GLN A 227 0.60 1.42 -29.52
CA GLN A 227 1.08 0.96 -28.23
C GLN A 227 2.27 1.83 -27.77
N PRO A 228 2.29 2.26 -26.50
CA PRO A 228 3.42 3.01 -25.97
C PRO A 228 4.70 2.18 -26.09
N SER A 229 5.82 2.83 -26.44
CA SER A 229 7.11 2.15 -26.43
C SER A 229 7.52 1.83 -24.98
N PRO A 230 8.29 0.75 -24.73
CA PRO A 230 8.81 0.45 -23.39
C PRO A 230 9.61 1.61 -22.79
N ARG A 231 10.30 2.40 -23.62
CA ARG A 231 11.04 3.59 -23.20
C ARG A 231 10.10 4.69 -22.73
N THR A 232 9.05 4.99 -23.49
CA THR A 232 8.03 5.97 -23.11
C THR A 232 7.35 5.57 -21.81
N ALA A 233 6.95 4.31 -21.68
CA ALA A 233 6.33 3.79 -20.47
C ALA A 233 7.26 3.88 -19.24
N ALA A 234 8.54 3.55 -19.41
CA ALA A 234 9.54 3.68 -18.34
C ALA A 234 9.74 5.15 -17.92
N LEU A 235 9.84 6.08 -18.88
CA LEU A 235 9.94 7.51 -18.59
C LEU A 235 8.72 8.03 -17.84
N THR A 236 7.50 7.65 -18.26
CA THR A 236 6.28 8.01 -17.54
C THR A 236 6.31 7.50 -16.09
N LEU A 237 6.73 6.26 -15.86
CA LEU A 237 6.84 5.71 -14.50
C LEU A 237 7.88 6.46 -13.66
N VAL A 238 9.04 6.80 -14.24
CA VAL A 238 10.05 7.62 -13.54
C VAL A 238 9.45 8.95 -13.11
N VAL A 239 8.71 9.63 -13.99
CA VAL A 239 8.02 10.89 -13.64
C VAL A 239 7.03 10.68 -12.50
N LEU A 240 6.18 9.65 -12.56
CA LEU A 240 5.21 9.35 -11.50
C LEU A 240 5.89 9.03 -10.17
N TRP A 241 6.98 8.26 -10.17
CA TRP A 241 7.77 7.98 -8.97
C TRP A 241 8.42 9.24 -8.42
N THR A 242 9.00 10.09 -9.26
CA THR A 242 9.59 11.35 -8.79
C THR A 242 8.54 12.26 -8.17
N LEU A 243 7.33 12.31 -8.73
CA LEU A 243 6.23 13.05 -8.15
C LEU A 243 5.83 12.46 -6.79
N ALA A 244 5.64 11.14 -6.70
CA ALA A 244 5.29 10.45 -5.46
C ALA A 244 6.36 10.62 -4.35
N VAL A 245 7.65 10.60 -4.71
CA VAL A 245 8.75 10.86 -3.79
C VAL A 245 8.77 12.32 -3.36
N ALA A 246 8.55 13.27 -4.27
CA ALA A 246 8.53 14.69 -3.93
C ALA A 246 7.42 15.01 -2.91
N VAL A 247 6.22 14.45 -3.10
CA VAL A 247 5.11 14.62 -2.14
C VAL A 247 5.39 13.89 -0.83
N ALA A 248 5.97 12.69 -0.84
CA ALA A 248 6.36 12.01 0.39
C ALA A 248 7.51 12.72 1.13
N LEU A 249 8.37 13.47 0.44
CA LEU A 249 9.45 14.24 1.08
C LEU A 249 9.01 15.62 1.60
N ALA A 250 7.94 16.19 1.05
CA ALA A 250 7.52 17.56 1.39
C ALA A 250 7.38 17.80 2.91
N PRO A 251 6.79 16.88 3.71
CA PRO A 251 6.62 17.10 5.15
C PRO A 251 7.88 17.07 6.01
N PHE A 252 9.05 16.72 5.43
CA PHE A 252 10.32 16.88 6.13
C PHE A 252 10.74 18.36 6.25
N SER A 253 10.11 19.26 5.50
CA SER A 253 10.34 20.70 5.65
C SER A 253 9.63 21.25 6.90
N LYS A 254 10.39 21.65 7.91
CA LYS A 254 9.85 21.98 9.24
C LYS A 254 8.96 23.22 9.32
N GLY A 255 9.00 24.11 8.33
CA GLY A 255 8.30 25.39 8.36
C GLY A 255 6.78 25.24 8.48
N TYR A 256 6.14 24.77 7.42
CA TYR A 256 4.67 24.59 7.39
C TYR A 256 4.19 23.33 8.13
N PHE A 257 5.00 22.26 8.12
CA PHE A 257 4.61 20.94 8.62
C PHE A 257 4.96 20.71 10.10
N GLY A 258 5.82 21.53 10.69
CA GLY A 258 6.32 21.30 12.04
C GLY A 258 7.24 20.08 12.14
N ASN A 259 7.42 19.57 13.37
CA ASN A 259 8.33 18.45 13.65
C ASN A 259 7.62 17.08 13.73
N GLN A 260 6.29 17.05 13.72
CA GLN A 260 5.48 15.85 14.01
C GLN A 260 4.37 15.63 12.99
N PHE A 261 4.57 16.01 11.72
CA PHE A 261 3.56 15.77 10.69
C PHE A 261 3.23 14.27 10.52
N TYR A 262 4.27 13.45 10.27
CA TYR A 262 4.10 12.00 10.24
C TYR A 262 3.84 11.44 11.63
N GLY A 263 4.52 11.96 12.65
CA GLY A 263 4.33 11.58 14.05
C GLY A 263 3.08 12.17 14.73
N SER A 264 2.04 12.54 13.98
CA SER A 264 0.81 13.09 14.57
C SER A 264 0.06 12.04 15.39
N ASN A 265 0.28 10.75 15.13
CA ASN A 265 -0.26 9.61 15.86
C ASN A 265 0.78 8.49 16.01
N GLY A 266 0.49 7.49 16.86
CA GLY A 266 1.40 6.37 17.17
C GLY A 266 1.75 5.46 15.98
N VAL A 267 0.94 5.43 14.91
CA VAL A 267 1.18 4.61 13.71
C VAL A 267 1.82 5.39 12.56
N CYS A 268 2.22 6.64 12.80
CA CYS A 268 2.94 7.48 11.84
C CYS A 268 2.17 7.78 10.54
N LEU A 269 0.83 7.81 10.60
CA LEU A 269 -0.04 7.96 9.43
C LEU A 269 -0.49 9.43 9.25
N PRO A 270 -0.17 10.10 8.14
CA PRO A 270 -0.46 11.54 7.93
C PRO A 270 -1.90 11.82 7.46
N LEU A 271 -2.91 11.14 8.02
CA LEU A 271 -4.30 11.27 7.56
C LEU A 271 -5.06 12.44 8.22
N HIS A 272 -4.64 12.83 9.43
CA HIS A 272 -5.22 13.92 10.26
C HIS A 272 -6.74 13.80 10.42
N ILE A 273 -7.25 12.66 10.90
CA ILE A 273 -8.68 12.49 11.23
C ILE A 273 -8.97 12.85 12.68
N HIS A 274 -8.13 12.40 13.62
CA HIS A 274 -8.32 12.65 15.05
C HIS A 274 -8.15 14.15 15.39
N HIS A 275 -7.22 14.82 14.73
CA HIS A 275 -6.97 16.26 14.84
C HIS A 275 -6.96 16.89 13.44
N PRO A 276 -8.14 17.25 12.90
CA PRO A 276 -8.28 17.64 11.49
C PRO A 276 -7.65 18.98 11.13
N TYR A 277 -7.25 19.79 12.12
CA TYR A 277 -6.68 21.13 11.94
C TYR A 277 -5.22 21.24 12.37
N ASP A 278 -4.54 20.12 12.61
CA ASP A 278 -3.10 20.10 12.92
C ASP A 278 -2.24 20.70 11.80
N LYS A 279 -1.01 21.10 12.14
CA LYS A 279 -0.06 21.68 11.17
C LYS A 279 0.09 20.79 9.94
N GLY A 280 -0.11 21.34 8.75
CA GLY A 280 -0.08 20.60 7.50
C GLY A 280 -1.40 19.91 7.10
N TRP A 281 -2.51 20.15 7.80
CA TRP A 281 -3.79 19.51 7.47
C TRP A 281 -4.27 19.75 6.04
N GLN A 282 -4.06 20.94 5.47
CA GLN A 282 -4.49 21.24 4.09
C GLN A 282 -3.74 20.35 3.10
N TYR A 283 -2.45 20.15 3.33
CA TYR A 283 -1.64 19.23 2.53
C TYR A 283 -2.15 17.79 2.64
N SER A 284 -2.37 17.31 3.87
CA SER A 284 -2.95 15.99 4.10
C SER A 284 -4.32 15.83 3.42
N ALA A 285 -5.17 16.86 3.44
CA ALA A 285 -6.47 16.86 2.77
C ALA A 285 -6.34 16.83 1.25
N VAL A 286 -5.42 17.60 0.66
CA VAL A 286 -5.18 17.56 -0.77
C VAL A 286 -4.71 16.17 -1.21
N MET A 287 -3.72 15.59 -0.53
CA MET A 287 -3.16 14.29 -0.92
C MET A 287 -4.15 13.14 -0.68
N PHE A 288 -4.58 12.91 0.57
CA PHE A 288 -5.36 11.72 0.93
C PHE A 288 -6.87 11.84 0.64
N MET A 289 -7.35 13.02 0.25
CA MET A 289 -8.75 13.21 -0.13
C MET A 289 -8.91 13.72 -1.56
N VAL A 290 -8.32 14.87 -1.93
CA VAL A 290 -8.60 15.47 -3.25
C VAL A 290 -7.98 14.68 -4.38
N VAL A 291 -6.68 14.38 -4.33
CA VAL A 291 -5.98 13.62 -5.38
C VAL A 291 -6.59 12.23 -5.54
N ASN A 292 -6.86 11.56 -4.41
CA ASN A 292 -7.48 10.25 -4.39
C ASN A 292 -8.93 10.27 -4.91
N ALA A 293 -9.74 11.27 -4.56
CA ALA A 293 -11.09 11.42 -5.10
C ALA A 293 -11.08 11.64 -6.63
N LEU A 294 -10.19 12.50 -7.14
CA LEU A 294 -10.06 12.75 -8.58
C LEU A 294 -9.63 11.49 -9.34
N ALA A 295 -8.67 10.74 -8.79
CA ALA A 295 -8.25 9.45 -9.35
C ALA A 295 -9.43 8.45 -9.37
N LEU A 296 -10.16 8.33 -8.27
CA LEU A 296 -11.32 7.43 -8.16
C LEU A 296 -12.43 7.79 -9.14
N ILE A 297 -12.75 9.08 -9.28
CA ILE A 297 -13.74 9.58 -10.25
C ILE A 297 -13.33 9.20 -11.67
N PHE A 298 -12.06 9.43 -12.02
CA PHE A 298 -11.54 9.05 -13.33
C PHE A 298 -11.59 7.54 -13.55
N ILE A 299 -11.17 6.73 -12.57
CA ILE A 299 -11.16 5.27 -12.66
C ILE A 299 -12.58 4.72 -12.86
N CYS A 300 -13.54 5.21 -12.07
CA CYS A 300 -14.96 4.88 -12.20
C CYS A 300 -15.50 5.26 -13.58
N TYR A 301 -15.26 6.49 -14.04
CA TYR A 301 -15.68 6.95 -15.36
C TYR A 301 -15.09 6.09 -16.49
N ALA A 302 -13.79 5.85 -16.45
CA ALA A 302 -13.08 5.05 -17.44
C ALA A 302 -13.64 3.63 -17.50
N TYR A 303 -13.93 3.03 -16.34
CA TYR A 303 -14.51 1.69 -16.26
C TYR A 303 -15.93 1.62 -16.82
N LEU A 304 -16.81 2.57 -16.47
CA LEU A 304 -18.17 2.65 -17.01
C LEU A 304 -18.15 2.78 -18.54
N ARG A 305 -17.27 3.64 -19.08
CA ARG A 305 -17.08 3.79 -20.52
C ARG A 305 -16.50 2.53 -21.16
N MET A 306 -15.54 1.86 -20.54
CA MET A 306 -15.01 0.58 -21.04
C MET A 306 -16.10 -0.48 -21.12
N ILE A 307 -16.95 -0.62 -20.10
CA ILE A 307 -18.08 -1.56 -20.14
C ILE A 307 -19.04 -1.19 -21.28
N HIS A 308 -19.38 0.09 -21.41
CA HIS A 308 -20.27 0.56 -22.45
C HIS A 308 -19.74 0.20 -23.84
N GLU A 309 -18.47 0.49 -24.13
CA GLU A 309 -17.86 0.16 -25.43
C GLU A 309 -17.75 -1.35 -25.66
N ILE A 310 -17.44 -2.14 -24.64
CA ILE A 310 -17.39 -3.60 -24.76
C ILE A 310 -18.77 -4.17 -25.10
N ARG A 311 -19.83 -3.66 -24.45
CA ARG A 311 -21.21 -4.09 -24.72
C ARG A 311 -21.68 -3.64 -26.10
N ALA A 312 -21.43 -2.39 -26.49
CA ALA A 312 -21.79 -1.87 -27.81
C ALA A 312 -21.05 -2.64 -28.93
N SER A 313 -19.75 -2.90 -28.76
CA SER A 313 -18.94 -3.66 -29.71
C SER A 313 -19.29 -5.15 -29.76
N GLY A 314 -19.83 -5.71 -28.66
CA GLY A 314 -20.30 -7.09 -28.59
C GLY A 314 -21.55 -7.36 -29.44
N VAL A 315 -22.40 -6.34 -29.62
CA VAL A 315 -23.57 -6.43 -30.52
C VAL A 315 -23.16 -6.50 -31.99
N ALA A 316 -22.02 -5.90 -32.36
CA ALA A 316 -21.53 -5.86 -33.75
C ALA A 316 -20.73 -7.11 -34.20
N CYS A 317 -20.15 -7.89 -33.29
CA CYS A 317 -19.36 -9.09 -33.61
C CYS A 317 -19.89 -10.35 -32.92
N ARG A 318 -20.73 -11.13 -33.61
CA ARG A 318 -21.27 -12.44 -33.15
C ARG A 318 -20.24 -13.58 -33.19
N SER A 319 -19.25 -13.58 -32.28
CA SER A 319 -18.56 -14.83 -31.91
C SER A 319 -18.53 -15.02 -30.39
N THR A 320 -19.15 -16.11 -29.92
CA THR A 320 -19.40 -16.41 -28.50
C THR A 320 -18.12 -16.52 -27.67
N ARG A 321 -17.05 -17.04 -28.26
CA ARG A 321 -15.75 -17.24 -27.58
C ARG A 321 -14.99 -15.94 -27.36
N GLN A 322 -15.06 -14.99 -28.30
CA GLN A 322 -14.37 -13.71 -28.18
C GLN A 322 -15.12 -12.73 -27.26
N SER A 323 -16.46 -12.81 -27.20
CA SER A 323 -17.26 -12.12 -26.18
C SER A 323 -16.90 -12.59 -24.77
N GLN A 324 -16.85 -13.91 -24.53
CA GLN A 324 -16.52 -14.46 -23.21
C GLN A 324 -15.12 -14.09 -22.71
N GLU A 325 -14.13 -13.93 -23.60
CA GLU A 325 -12.79 -13.47 -23.21
C GLU A 325 -12.77 -11.96 -22.87
N ARG A 326 -13.55 -11.13 -23.57
CA ARG A 326 -13.70 -9.69 -23.27
C ARG A 326 -14.44 -9.45 -21.95
N ASP A 327 -15.49 -10.23 -21.68
CA ASP A 327 -16.25 -10.15 -20.42
C ASP A 327 -15.39 -10.55 -19.21
N LYS A 328 -14.55 -11.59 -19.36
CA LYS A 328 -13.58 -11.99 -18.32
C LYS A 328 -12.50 -10.94 -18.07
N VAL A 329 -12.13 -10.17 -19.10
CA VAL A 329 -11.17 -9.07 -18.97
C VAL A 329 -11.83 -7.88 -18.26
N ALA A 330 -13.07 -7.52 -18.63
CA ALA A 330 -13.85 -6.48 -17.96
C ALA A 330 -14.12 -6.80 -16.48
N GLN A 331 -14.49 -8.05 -16.17
CA GLN A 331 -14.73 -8.50 -14.79
C GLN A 331 -13.50 -8.34 -13.89
N ARG A 332 -12.30 -8.61 -14.41
CA ARG A 332 -11.05 -8.43 -13.65
C ARG A 332 -10.78 -6.96 -13.31
N PHE A 333 -11.03 -6.06 -14.26
CA PHE A 333 -10.90 -4.62 -14.04
C PHE A 333 -11.99 -4.08 -13.09
N GLY A 334 -13.19 -4.66 -13.10
CA GLY A 334 -14.25 -4.29 -12.16
C GLY A 334 -13.91 -4.55 -10.70
N ILE A 335 -13.23 -5.66 -10.40
CA ILE A 335 -12.82 -5.98 -9.03
C ILE A 335 -11.77 -4.98 -8.54
N ILE A 336 -10.86 -4.53 -9.42
CA ILE A 336 -9.85 -3.51 -9.10
C ILE A 336 -10.51 -2.17 -8.72
N VAL A 337 -11.49 -1.72 -9.51
CA VAL A 337 -12.22 -0.48 -9.20
C VAL A 337 -12.97 -0.63 -7.88
N LEU A 338 -13.57 -1.81 -7.64
CA LEU A 338 -14.30 -2.07 -6.40
C LEU A 338 -13.39 -2.02 -5.18
N THR A 339 -12.20 -2.63 -5.22
CA THR A 339 -11.27 -2.60 -4.07
C THR A 339 -10.75 -1.20 -3.79
N ASP A 340 -10.49 -0.41 -4.83
CA ASP A 340 -10.07 0.98 -4.69
C ASP A 340 -11.17 1.86 -4.08
N CYS A 341 -12.42 1.70 -4.55
CA CYS A 341 -13.60 2.34 -3.95
C CYS A 341 -13.77 1.97 -2.48
N MET A 342 -13.68 0.68 -2.15
CA MET A 342 -13.84 0.19 -0.77
C MET A 342 -12.74 0.69 0.16
N CYS A 343 -11.56 1.04 -0.37
CA CYS A 343 -10.46 1.62 0.39
C CYS A 343 -10.63 3.13 0.59
N TRP A 344 -10.81 3.88 -0.49
CA TRP A 344 -10.72 5.34 -0.45
C TRP A 344 -12.02 6.05 -0.10
N VAL A 345 -13.19 5.52 -0.50
CA VAL A 345 -14.47 6.17 -0.19
C VAL A 345 -14.70 6.30 1.32
N PRO A 346 -14.50 5.26 2.15
CA PRO A 346 -14.66 5.40 3.61
C PRO A 346 -13.70 6.42 4.21
N ILE A 347 -12.45 6.45 3.75
CA ILE A 347 -11.43 7.38 4.23
C ILE A 347 -11.80 8.82 3.91
N ILE A 348 -12.22 9.08 2.67
CA ILE A 348 -12.64 10.42 2.21
C ILE A 348 -13.87 10.89 3.00
N VAL A 349 -14.87 10.02 3.16
CA VAL A 349 -16.09 10.35 3.91
C VAL A 349 -15.78 10.69 5.36
N VAL A 350 -15.00 9.85 6.05
CA VAL A 350 -14.67 10.10 7.46
C VAL A 350 -13.83 11.37 7.62
N LYS A 351 -12.92 11.65 6.67
CA LYS A 351 -12.15 12.90 6.68
C LYS A 351 -13.02 14.14 6.48
N LEU A 352 -14.02 14.08 5.60
CA LEU A 352 -15.00 15.17 5.44
C LEU A 352 -15.82 15.39 6.71
N VAL A 353 -16.26 14.30 7.36
CA VAL A 353 -16.99 14.36 8.64
C VAL A 353 -16.13 14.99 9.74
N ALA A 354 -14.85 14.61 9.83
CA ALA A 354 -13.91 15.21 10.78
C ALA A 354 -13.70 16.71 10.51
N LEU A 355 -13.52 17.10 9.25
CA LEU A 355 -13.39 18.51 8.86
C LEU A 355 -14.68 19.31 9.09
N ALA A 356 -15.85 18.69 9.02
CA ALA A 356 -17.12 19.34 9.36
C ALA A 356 -17.31 19.58 10.88
N GLY A 357 -16.36 19.14 11.72
CA GLY A 357 -16.44 19.29 13.18
C GLY A 357 -17.34 18.25 13.86
N CYS A 358 -17.74 17.19 13.16
CA CYS A 358 -18.51 16.10 13.76
C CYS A 358 -17.59 15.14 14.51
N SER A 359 -18.08 14.57 15.62
CA SER A 359 -17.33 13.58 16.39
C SER A 359 -17.18 12.28 15.61
N VAL A 360 -15.93 11.91 15.34
CA VAL A 360 -15.59 10.62 14.71
C VAL A 360 -15.18 9.63 15.80
N PRO A 361 -15.80 8.44 15.86
CA PRO A 361 -15.39 7.41 16.82
C PRO A 361 -13.92 7.05 16.66
N LYS A 362 -13.18 7.07 17.76
CA LYS A 362 -11.72 6.78 17.78
C LYS A 362 -11.39 5.40 17.20
N ASP A 363 -12.22 4.40 17.48
CA ASP A 363 -12.07 3.03 16.94
C ASP A 363 -12.17 2.98 15.42
N LEU A 364 -13.04 3.81 14.81
CA LEU A 364 -13.22 3.85 13.36
C LEU A 364 -11.93 4.28 12.66
N TYR A 365 -11.25 5.29 13.22
CA TYR A 365 -9.95 5.73 12.71
C TYR A 365 -8.91 4.61 12.76
N ALA A 366 -8.87 3.84 13.85
CA ALA A 366 -7.96 2.71 14.01
C ALA A 366 -8.17 1.62 12.94
N TRP A 367 -9.43 1.28 12.66
CA TRP A 367 -9.79 0.35 11.59
C TRP A 367 -9.42 0.88 10.20
N LEU A 368 -9.61 2.17 9.94
CA LEU A 368 -9.21 2.78 8.67
C LEU A 368 -7.70 2.68 8.45
N ALA A 369 -6.90 3.00 9.48
CA ALA A 369 -5.44 3.04 9.40
C ALA A 369 -4.80 1.65 9.23
N ILE A 370 -5.25 0.66 10.00
CA ILE A 370 -4.61 -0.66 10.07
C ILE A 370 -5.21 -1.67 9.09
N PHE A 371 -6.49 -1.52 8.73
CA PHE A 371 -7.20 -2.48 7.90
C PHE A 371 -7.60 -1.93 6.54
N ILE A 372 -8.43 -0.87 6.49
CA ILE A 372 -9.02 -0.41 5.22
C ILE A 372 -7.96 0.19 4.28
N LEU A 373 -7.08 1.05 4.77
CA LEU A 373 -6.04 1.66 3.94
C LEU A 373 -5.09 0.60 3.34
N PRO A 374 -4.55 -0.37 4.11
CA PRO A 374 -3.59 -1.31 3.55
C PRO A 374 -4.22 -2.48 2.76
N ILE A 375 -5.54 -2.68 2.84
CA ILE A 375 -6.21 -3.81 2.18
C ILE A 375 -6.08 -3.76 0.66
N ASN A 376 -6.11 -2.56 0.08
CA ASN A 376 -5.99 -2.38 -1.36
C ASN A 376 -4.64 -2.94 -1.85
N SER A 377 -3.55 -2.57 -1.19
CA SER A 377 -2.19 -3.05 -1.48
C SER A 377 -1.98 -4.55 -1.23
N ALA A 378 -2.70 -5.13 -0.26
CA ALA A 378 -2.65 -6.57 0.01
C ALA A 378 -3.44 -7.39 -1.03
N LEU A 379 -4.55 -6.86 -1.55
CA LEU A 379 -5.41 -7.53 -2.52
C LEU A 379 -4.89 -7.40 -3.97
N ASN A 380 -4.15 -6.34 -4.29
CA ASN A 380 -3.60 -6.10 -5.63
C ASN A 380 -2.89 -7.35 -6.23
N PRO A 381 -1.96 -8.04 -5.53
CA PRO A 381 -1.37 -9.30 -6.01
C PRO A 381 -2.37 -10.36 -6.44
N VAL A 382 -3.43 -10.54 -5.66
CA VAL A 382 -4.49 -11.53 -5.89
C VAL A 382 -5.24 -11.20 -7.17
N LEU A 383 -5.59 -9.93 -7.34
CA LEU A 383 -6.40 -9.42 -8.46
C LEU A 383 -5.62 -9.38 -9.78
N TYR A 384 -4.35 -8.94 -9.76
CA TYR A 384 -3.56 -8.73 -10.98
C TYR A 384 -2.88 -9.99 -11.50
N THR A 385 -2.51 -10.92 -10.61
CA THR A 385 -1.54 -11.95 -10.97
C THR A 385 -1.97 -13.34 -10.48
N LEU A 386 -2.30 -13.53 -9.19
CA LEU A 386 -2.54 -14.87 -8.63
C LEU A 386 -3.82 -15.55 -9.17
N THR A 387 -4.84 -14.76 -9.51
CA THR A 387 -6.09 -15.29 -10.09
C THR A 387 -5.99 -15.59 -11.58
N THR A 388 -4.91 -15.16 -12.27
CA THR A 388 -4.76 -15.40 -13.71
C THR A 388 -4.33 -16.84 -14.01
N THR A 389 -4.97 -17.45 -15.00
CA THR A 389 -4.70 -18.83 -15.43
C THR A 389 -3.27 -19.02 -15.96
N VAL A 390 -2.65 -17.96 -16.48
CA VAL A 390 -1.26 -17.96 -16.97
C VAL A 390 -0.27 -18.09 -15.82
N PHE A 391 -0.44 -17.30 -14.76
CA PHE A 391 0.40 -17.38 -13.57
C PHE A 391 0.23 -18.73 -12.86
N LYS A 392 -1.00 -19.21 -12.70
CA LYS A 392 -1.28 -20.56 -12.14
C LYS A 392 -0.55 -21.67 -12.91
N LYS A 393 -0.49 -21.59 -14.25
CA LYS A 393 0.25 -22.55 -15.08
C LYS A 393 1.78 -22.43 -14.92
N GLN A 394 2.31 -21.22 -14.77
CA GLN A 394 3.75 -21.00 -14.58
C GLN A 394 4.23 -21.41 -13.19
N VAL A 395 3.50 -21.05 -12.13
CA VAL A 395 3.77 -21.52 -10.77
C VAL A 395 3.72 -23.04 -10.70
N ARG A 396 2.73 -23.67 -11.33
CA ARG A 396 2.64 -25.14 -11.39
C ARG A 396 3.84 -25.76 -12.13
N LYS A 397 4.35 -25.12 -13.19
CA LYS A 397 5.59 -25.57 -13.84
C LYS A 397 6.82 -25.45 -12.93
N ILE A 398 6.98 -24.32 -12.22
CA ILE A 398 8.11 -24.11 -11.29
C ILE A 398 8.05 -25.10 -10.13
N ILE A 399 6.88 -25.26 -9.50
CA ILE A 399 6.65 -26.23 -8.43
C ILE A 399 6.94 -27.66 -8.93
N ASN A 400 6.44 -28.04 -10.10
CA ASN A 400 6.71 -29.37 -10.67
C ASN A 400 8.19 -29.57 -10.99
N SER A 401 8.91 -28.55 -11.46
CA SER A 401 10.36 -28.61 -11.67
C SER A 401 11.15 -28.74 -10.36
N CYS A 402 10.73 -28.06 -9.29
CA CYS A 402 11.35 -28.21 -7.96
C CYS A 402 11.06 -29.58 -7.33
N ILE A 403 9.83 -30.10 -7.48
CA ILE A 403 9.46 -31.44 -7.00
C ILE A 403 10.18 -32.53 -7.79
N HIS A 404 10.34 -32.38 -9.11
CA HIS A 404 11.11 -33.33 -9.93
C HIS A 404 12.62 -33.26 -9.71
N LYS A 405 13.18 -32.13 -9.26
CA LYS A 405 14.60 -32.05 -8.87
C LYS A 405 14.92 -32.83 -7.59
N ASN A 406 13.91 -33.10 -6.75
CA ASN A 406 14.00 -33.95 -5.55
C ASN A 406 13.67 -35.43 -5.80
N ARG A 407 13.28 -35.82 -7.02
CA ARG A 407 13.20 -37.23 -7.43
C ARG A 407 14.30 -37.53 -8.45
N ARG A 408 15.53 -37.75 -7.97
CA ARG A 408 16.48 -38.57 -8.74
C ARG A 408 15.92 -40.00 -8.76
N PRO A 409 15.78 -40.67 -9.92
CA PRO A 409 15.49 -42.08 -9.92
C PRO A 409 16.73 -42.86 -9.45
N ASP A 410 16.51 -43.84 -8.57
CA ASP A 410 17.51 -44.84 -8.21
C ASP A 410 18.01 -45.57 -9.47
N PRO A 411 19.32 -45.87 -9.58
CA PRO A 411 19.85 -46.53 -10.75
C PRO A 411 19.65 -48.04 -10.61
N GLN A 412 18.55 -48.58 -11.13
CA GLN A 412 18.47 -50.02 -11.41
C GLN A 412 17.56 -50.32 -12.61
N HIS A 413 18.24 -50.77 -13.68
CA HIS A 413 17.78 -51.55 -14.82
C HIS A 413 16.45 -51.15 -15.50
N SER A 414 16.58 -50.56 -16.70
CA SER A 414 15.96 -51.08 -17.94
C SER A 414 16.39 -50.27 -19.17
N ALA A 415 16.98 -50.97 -20.14
CA ALA A 415 17.31 -50.65 -21.53
C ALA A 415 17.22 -49.19 -22.04
N SER A 416 18.38 -48.69 -22.42
CA SER A 416 18.67 -47.51 -23.22
C SER A 416 18.14 -47.62 -24.66
N ASP A 417 17.43 -46.58 -25.11
CA ASP A 417 17.32 -46.24 -26.54
C ASP A 417 17.75 -44.78 -26.74
N SER A 418 19.06 -44.59 -26.82
CA SER A 418 19.72 -43.30 -26.95
C SER A 418 19.77 -42.87 -28.42
N GLY A 419 18.69 -42.28 -28.91
CA GLY A 419 18.67 -41.54 -30.17
C GLY A 419 18.99 -40.06 -29.94
N PHE A 420 20.25 -39.67 -30.11
CA PHE A 420 20.66 -38.25 -30.05
C PHE A 420 20.22 -37.54 -31.34
N SER A 421 19.34 -36.53 -31.23
CA SER A 421 19.00 -35.66 -32.36
C SER A 421 19.73 -34.33 -32.20
N LEU A 422 20.68 -34.07 -33.11
CA LEU A 422 21.48 -32.85 -33.15
C LEU A 422 20.90 -31.94 -34.24
N SER A 423 20.21 -30.87 -33.83
CA SER A 423 19.73 -29.83 -34.73
C SER A 423 20.67 -28.64 -34.70
N PHE A 424 21.54 -28.50 -35.70
CA PHE A 424 22.36 -27.31 -35.89
C PHE A 424 21.63 -26.30 -36.78
N GLY A 425 21.27 -25.15 -36.20
CA GLY A 425 20.77 -24.01 -36.96
C GLY A 425 21.93 -23.17 -37.48
N VAL A 426 22.22 -23.26 -38.79
CA VAL A 426 23.21 -22.38 -39.44
C VAL A 426 22.51 -21.11 -39.93
N PHE A 427 22.93 -19.95 -39.44
CA PHE A 427 22.47 -18.64 -39.93
C PHE A 427 23.43 -18.13 -41.01
N PRO A 428 22.99 -17.93 -42.28
CA PRO A 428 23.79 -17.20 -43.26
C PRO A 428 23.63 -15.70 -43.02
N LYS A 429 24.75 -14.95 -43.04
CA LYS A 429 24.73 -13.50 -43.17
C LYS A 429 24.23 -13.13 -44.57
N GLY A 430 23.07 -12.46 -44.62
CA GLY A 430 22.53 -11.85 -45.83
C GLY A 430 21.66 -12.78 -46.68
N GLY A 431 20.33 -12.58 -46.64
CA GLY A 431 19.39 -13.24 -47.55
C GLY A 431 18.14 -13.80 -46.87
N SER A 432 16.96 -13.41 -47.36
CA SER A 432 15.64 -13.72 -46.79
C SER A 432 15.17 -15.14 -47.14
N THR A 433 15.60 -16.18 -46.42
CA THR A 433 14.85 -17.45 -46.23
C THR A 433 15.46 -18.31 -45.11
N ARG A 434 14.64 -18.84 -44.18
CA ARG A 434 15.08 -19.88 -43.21
C ARG A 434 14.97 -21.27 -43.84
N ARG A 435 16.03 -22.09 -43.78
CA ARG A 435 15.97 -23.54 -44.04
C ARG A 435 16.37 -24.29 -42.76
N ILE A 436 15.62 -25.34 -42.43
CA ILE A 436 15.96 -26.29 -41.36
C ILE A 436 16.16 -27.64 -42.04
N LEU A 437 17.35 -28.21 -41.89
CA LEU A 437 17.68 -29.56 -42.36
C LEU A 437 17.72 -30.48 -41.14
N THR A 438 16.92 -31.54 -41.17
CA THR A 438 16.84 -32.52 -40.08
C THR A 438 17.29 -33.86 -40.63
N TYR A 439 18.37 -34.42 -40.07
CA TYR A 439 18.82 -35.77 -40.40
C TYR A 439 18.49 -36.71 -39.25
N ARG A 440 17.95 -37.89 -39.57
CA ARG A 440 17.72 -38.96 -38.60
C ARG A 440 18.57 -40.15 -39.01
N VAL A 441 19.57 -40.49 -38.20
CA VAL A 441 20.37 -41.70 -38.39
C VAL A 441 19.75 -42.78 -37.53
N GLY A 442 19.25 -43.84 -38.15
CA GLY A 442 18.69 -45.01 -37.46
C GLY A 442 19.53 -46.24 -37.77
N LEU A 443 19.97 -46.96 -36.73
CA LEU A 443 20.55 -48.29 -36.86
C LEU A 443 19.44 -49.31 -36.59
N ARG A 444 19.08 -50.10 -37.60
CA ARG A 444 18.10 -51.18 -37.45
C ARG A 444 18.84 -52.49 -37.22
N LYS A 445 18.72 -53.11 -36.04
CA LYS A 445 19.11 -54.50 -35.86
C LYS A 445 17.94 -55.40 -36.28
N SER A 446 18.16 -56.20 -37.32
CA SER A 446 17.27 -57.31 -37.67
C SER A 446 17.65 -58.52 -36.82
N GLY A 447 16.68 -59.13 -36.15
CA GLY A 447 16.89 -60.39 -35.44
C GLY A 447 16.82 -61.58 -36.40
N ASN A 448 17.98 -62.03 -36.90
CA ASN A 448 18.45 -63.42 -36.85
C ASN A 448 19.87 -63.49 -37.45
N GLU A 449 20.60 -64.54 -37.09
CA GLU A 449 22.04 -64.79 -37.27
C GLU A 449 22.70 -64.32 -38.59
N ASP A 450 23.94 -63.83 -38.44
CA ASP A 450 25.01 -63.61 -39.43
C ASP A 450 24.77 -62.69 -40.66
N ARG A 451 25.02 -61.37 -40.48
CA ARG A 451 25.96 -60.51 -41.28
C ARG A 451 25.75 -59.00 -41.04
N LYS A 452 26.85 -58.25 -41.20
CA LYS A 452 27.08 -56.78 -41.20
C LYS A 452 25.85 -55.85 -41.18
N SER A 453 25.90 -54.89 -40.26
CA SER A 453 25.01 -53.71 -40.16
C SER A 453 25.38 -52.61 -41.17
N ASP A 454 24.45 -52.24 -42.06
CA ASP A 454 24.54 -51.06 -42.94
C ASP A 454 23.90 -49.81 -42.30
N ILE A 455 24.52 -48.64 -42.51
CA ILE A 455 24.04 -47.32 -42.04
C ILE A 455 23.18 -46.68 -43.14
N LEU A 456 21.90 -46.44 -42.87
CA LEU A 456 20.99 -45.76 -43.78
C LEU A 456 20.73 -44.32 -43.30
N LEU A 457 21.18 -43.33 -44.07
CA LEU A 457 20.93 -41.91 -43.86
C LEU A 457 19.66 -41.49 -44.61
N GLN A 458 18.56 -41.25 -43.90
CA GLN A 458 17.38 -40.58 -44.47
C GLN A 458 17.35 -39.12 -44.00
N GLY A 459 17.54 -38.20 -44.94
CA GLY A 459 17.33 -36.76 -44.74
C GLY A 459 15.97 -36.34 -45.28
N THR A 460 15.20 -35.59 -44.50
CA THR A 460 14.00 -34.89 -44.98
C THR A 460 14.26 -33.39 -45.00
N GLN A 461 14.07 -32.78 -46.18
CA GLN A 461 14.19 -31.34 -46.40
C GLN A 461 12.78 -30.72 -46.37
N SER A 462 12.56 -29.72 -45.52
CA SER A 462 11.36 -28.90 -45.59
C SER A 462 11.73 -27.43 -45.77
N SER A 463 11.24 -26.83 -46.86
CA SER A 463 11.41 -25.41 -47.20
C SER A 463 10.13 -24.64 -46.89
N LEU A 464 10.22 -23.61 -46.03
CA LEU A 464 9.17 -22.62 -45.86
C LEU A 464 9.28 -21.56 -46.97
N THR A 465 8.45 -21.66 -48.01
CA THR A 465 8.30 -20.60 -49.03
C THR A 465 7.29 -19.56 -48.55
N THR A 466 7.73 -18.30 -48.40
CA THR A 466 6.83 -17.15 -48.29
C THR A 466 6.22 -16.84 -49.65
N SER A 467 4.88 -16.93 -49.78
CA SER A 467 4.14 -16.41 -50.94
C SER A 467 4.26 -14.88 -50.98
N LYS A 468 4.89 -14.33 -52.03
CA LYS A 468 4.80 -12.92 -52.39
C LYS A 468 3.48 -12.71 -53.15
N ASN A 469 2.50 -12.06 -52.53
CA ASN A 469 1.37 -11.49 -53.26
C ASN A 469 1.88 -10.27 -54.06
N SER A 470 1.95 -10.42 -55.39
CA SER A 470 2.20 -9.33 -56.33
C SER A 470 0.94 -8.47 -56.48
N TRP A 471 0.95 -7.23 -56.00
CA TRP A 471 -0.01 -6.22 -56.44
C TRP A 471 0.45 -5.69 -57.81
N LYS A 472 -0.26 -6.08 -58.87
CA LYS A 472 -0.13 -5.48 -60.20
C LYS A 472 -0.64 -4.03 -60.15
N ARG A 473 0.18 -3.08 -60.62
CA ARG A 473 -0.27 -1.71 -60.97
C ARG A 473 -1.18 -1.78 -62.21
N PRO A 474 -2.24 -0.96 -62.33
CA PRO A 474 -2.99 -0.82 -63.57
C PRO A 474 -2.16 0.00 -64.60
N PRO A 475 -2.34 -0.23 -65.91
CA PRO A 475 -1.62 0.49 -66.94
C PRO A 475 -2.16 1.92 -67.10
N THR A 476 -1.24 2.85 -67.29
CA THR A 476 -1.46 4.19 -67.84
C THR A 476 -1.94 4.07 -69.29
N ALA A 477 -3.09 4.68 -69.60
CA ALA A 477 -3.48 5.01 -70.96
C ALA A 477 -3.19 6.49 -71.22
N VAL A 478 -2.64 6.73 -72.42
CA VAL A 478 -2.32 7.99 -73.07
C VAL A 478 -3.60 8.76 -73.41
#